data_AF-A0A7S1UR46-F1
#
_entry.id   AF-A0A7S1UR46-F1
#
_cell.length_a   1.000
_cell.length_b   1.000
_cell.length_c   1.000
_cell.angle_alpha   90.00
_cell.angle_beta   90.00
_cell.angle_gamma   90.00
#
_symmetry.space_group_name_H-M   'P 1'
#
loop_
_entity.id
_entity.type
_entity.pdbx_description
1 polymer ?
#
loop_
_entity_poly.entity_id
_entity_poly.type
_entity_poly.pdbx_seq_one_letter_code
_entity_poly.pdbx_strand_id
1 'polypeptide(L)'
;DLCDSSSEGKVVRPGKVRFAEIEFGQNARLCRTLGIKRLPNVHIYKGKLGRISAFACGPSKFPILEEKLARMKTLNDEDLTWEKTLEEGSSLADQIVTELKEQHWEEALKQEEEAKRASTEPAP
;
A
#
# COMPACT_ATOMS: atom_id res chain seq x y z
N ASP A 1 -12.95 21.76 19.38
CA ASP A 1 -13.71 20.71 20.07
C ASP A 1 -14.40 19.77 19.08
N LEU A 2 -13.76 18.66 18.71
CA LEU A 2 -14.36 17.64 17.84
C LEU A 2 -14.31 16.21 18.40
N CYS A 3 -13.73 15.99 19.59
CA CYS A 3 -13.70 14.67 20.21
C CYS A 3 -14.47 14.70 21.54
N ASP A 4 -15.75 14.33 21.48
CA ASP A 4 -16.50 13.83 22.62
C ASP A 4 -16.29 12.30 22.67
N SER A 5 -15.59 11.85 23.72
CA SER A 5 -15.22 10.46 23.98
C SER A 5 -16.42 9.56 24.33
N SER A 6 -17.64 10.09 24.41
CA SER A 6 -18.87 9.33 24.72
C SER A 6 -19.67 8.85 23.49
N SER A 7 -19.12 8.96 22.28
CA SER A 7 -19.86 8.71 21.03
C SER A 7 -19.58 7.36 20.36
N GLU A 8 -19.32 6.30 21.14
CA GLU A 8 -19.12 4.95 20.59
C GLU A 8 -20.28 4.55 19.64
N GLY A 9 -19.95 4.39 18.36
CA GLY A 9 -20.89 3.96 17.32
C GLY A 9 -21.87 5.03 16.81
N LYS A 10 -21.93 6.23 17.42
CA LYS A 10 -22.92 7.25 17.05
C LYS A 10 -22.41 8.11 15.89
N VAL A 11 -23.23 8.29 14.86
CA VAL A 11 -22.91 9.18 13.74
C VAL A 11 -22.91 10.62 14.25
N VAL A 12 -21.72 11.20 14.41
CA VAL A 12 -21.54 12.57 14.92
C VAL A 12 -22.11 13.61 13.95
N ARG A 13 -21.99 13.35 12.63
CA ARG A 13 -22.56 14.18 11.57
C ARG A 13 -23.05 13.31 10.40
N PRO A 14 -24.28 13.52 9.89
CA PRO A 14 -24.75 12.81 8.71
C PRO A 14 -23.94 13.24 7.49
N GLY A 15 -23.60 12.28 6.63
CA GLY A 15 -22.81 12.53 5.43
C GLY A 15 -22.60 11.27 4.60
N LYS A 16 -22.05 11.45 3.40
CA LYS A 16 -21.74 10.33 2.48
C LYS A 16 -20.49 9.54 2.88
N VAL A 17 -19.69 10.05 3.81
CA VAL A 17 -18.41 9.47 4.24
C VAL A 17 -18.33 9.52 5.77
N ARG A 18 -17.79 8.47 6.37
CA ARG A 18 -17.48 8.39 7.81
C ARG A 18 -15.97 8.39 7.98
N PHE A 19 -15.49 9.18 8.94
CA PHE A 19 -14.10 9.21 9.35
C PHE A 19 -13.97 8.46 10.68
N ALA A 20 -12.91 7.66 10.80
CA ALA A 20 -12.54 6.97 12.02
C ALA A 20 -11.04 7.15 12.22
N GLU A 21 -10.64 7.38 13.46
CA GLU A 21 -9.24 7.49 13.85
C GLU A 21 -8.84 6.28 14.69
N ILE A 22 -7.59 5.85 14.52
CA ILE A 22 -6.99 4.79 15.32
C ILE A 22 -5.63 5.31 15.80
N GLU A 23 -5.49 5.46 17.10
CA GLU A 23 -4.21 5.81 17.71
C GLU A 23 -3.29 4.57 17.71
N PHE A 24 -2.08 4.73 17.16
CA PHE A 24 -1.19 3.60 16.87
C PHE A 24 -0.57 2.99 18.13
N GLY A 25 -0.20 3.80 19.13
CA GLY A 25 0.46 3.33 20.34
C GLY A 25 -0.39 2.34 21.14
N GLN A 26 -1.68 2.64 21.30
CA GLN A 26 -2.68 1.84 22.00
C GLN A 26 -3.16 0.65 21.17
N ASN A 27 -3.05 0.72 19.84
CA ASN A 27 -3.57 -0.31 18.92
C ASN A 27 -2.49 -0.96 18.06
N ALA A 28 -1.24 -0.99 18.52
CA ALA A 28 -0.09 -1.41 17.72
C ALA A 28 -0.27 -2.81 17.09
N ARG A 29 -0.86 -3.77 17.81
CA ARG A 29 -1.14 -5.13 17.30
C ARG A 29 -2.13 -5.11 16.13
N LEU A 30 -3.21 -4.33 16.25
CA LEU A 30 -4.20 -4.16 15.19
C LEU A 30 -3.56 -3.51 13.97
N CYS A 31 -2.84 -2.40 14.15
CA CYS A 31 -2.20 -1.69 13.05
C CYS A 31 -1.17 -2.55 12.30
N ARG A 32 -0.41 -3.39 13.02
CA ARG A 32 0.49 -4.38 12.41
C ARG A 32 -0.26 -5.43 11.59
N THR A 33 -1.38 -5.95 12.13
CA THR A 33 -2.23 -6.93 11.43
C THR A 33 -2.85 -6.33 10.15
N LEU A 34 -3.15 -5.03 10.18
CA LEU A 34 -3.65 -4.27 9.03
C LEU A 34 -2.55 -3.93 8.00
N GLY A 35 -1.29 -4.27 8.28
CA GLY A 35 -0.15 -4.03 7.39
C GLY A 35 0.39 -2.60 7.43
N ILE A 36 0.08 -1.82 8.46
CA ILE A 36 0.51 -0.43 8.57
C ILE A 36 1.99 -0.38 8.98
N LYS A 37 2.85 0.05 8.04
CA LYS A 37 4.31 0.18 8.22
C LYS A 37 4.80 1.62 8.43
N ARG A 38 4.04 2.61 7.96
CA ARG A 38 4.40 4.04 8.01
C ARG A 38 3.21 4.87 8.42
N LEU A 39 3.46 5.88 9.25
CA LEU A 39 2.47 6.85 9.71
C LEU A 39 2.75 8.23 9.09
N PRO A 40 1.73 9.09 8.94
CA PRO A 40 0.29 8.75 9.02
C PRO A 40 -0.16 7.85 7.85
N ASN A 41 -1.14 6.98 8.12
CA ASN A 41 -1.67 6.01 7.16
C ASN A 41 -3.19 6.14 7.05
N VAL A 42 -3.73 6.00 5.84
CA VAL A 42 -5.15 6.07 5.58
C VAL A 42 -5.62 4.81 4.86
N HIS A 43 -6.64 4.16 5.43
CA HIS A 43 -7.38 3.09 4.78
C HIS A 43 -8.77 3.61 4.39
N ILE A 44 -9.23 3.24 3.20
CA ILE A 44 -10.58 3.53 2.73
C ILE A 44 -11.33 2.22 2.56
N TYR A 45 -12.54 2.18 3.11
CA TYR A 45 -13.43 1.02 3.07
C TYR A 45 -14.77 1.40 2.44
N LYS A 46 -15.39 0.49 1.67
CA LYS A 46 -16.72 0.70 1.07
C LYS A 46 -17.57 -0.57 1.15
N GLY A 47 -18.67 -0.50 1.90
CA GLY A 47 -19.72 -1.53 1.93
C GLY A 47 -19.18 -2.96 2.01
N LYS A 48 -19.61 -3.82 1.07
CA LYS A 48 -19.21 -5.22 0.97
C LYS A 48 -17.84 -5.42 0.29
N LEU A 49 -17.29 -4.40 -0.38
CA LEU A 49 -15.97 -4.46 -1.02
C LEU A 49 -14.83 -4.50 0.00
N GLY A 50 -15.11 -4.14 1.25
CA GLY A 50 -14.10 -4.07 2.30
C GLY A 50 -13.10 -2.96 2.01
N ARG A 51 -11.80 -3.26 2.17
CA ARG A 51 -10.72 -2.30 1.94
C ARG A 51 -10.50 -2.11 0.43
N ILE A 52 -10.67 -0.88 -0.03
CA ILE A 52 -10.49 -0.48 -1.44
C ILE A 52 -9.20 0.32 -1.68
N SER A 53 -8.63 0.93 -0.64
CA SER A 53 -7.35 1.64 -0.76
C SER A 53 -6.65 1.69 0.59
N ALA A 54 -5.31 1.62 0.58
CA ALA A 54 -4.46 1.75 1.76
C ALA A 54 -3.15 2.43 1.37
N PHE A 55 -2.84 3.58 1.98
CA PHE A 55 -1.62 4.32 1.62
C PHE A 55 -1.13 5.23 2.75
N ALA A 56 0.19 5.49 2.76
CA ALA A 56 0.78 6.48 3.64
C ALA A 56 0.47 7.89 3.12
N CYS A 57 -0.12 8.72 3.97
CA CYS A 57 -0.66 10.04 3.59
C CYS A 57 -0.19 11.12 4.57
N GLY A 58 1.07 11.54 4.43
CA GLY A 58 1.57 12.73 5.13
C GLY A 58 0.85 14.02 4.67
N PRO A 59 1.07 15.16 5.35
CA PRO A 59 0.42 16.42 5.03
C PRO A 59 0.55 16.85 3.57
N SER A 60 1.72 16.63 2.95
CA SER A 60 1.98 16.94 1.54
C SER A 60 1.15 16.12 0.55
N LYS A 61 0.65 14.96 0.98
CA LYS A 61 -0.14 14.03 0.16
C LYS A 61 -1.64 14.14 0.42
N PHE A 62 -2.07 15.11 1.24
CA PHE A 62 -3.49 15.33 1.51
C PHE A 62 -4.34 15.57 0.25
N PRO A 63 -3.86 16.32 -0.78
CA PRO A 63 -4.63 16.48 -2.03
C PRO A 63 -4.94 15.14 -2.73
N ILE A 64 -4.04 14.15 -2.61
CA ILE A 64 -4.23 12.81 -3.17
C ILE A 64 -5.38 12.09 -2.44
N LEU A 65 -5.52 12.30 -1.14
CA LEU A 65 -6.64 11.77 -0.37
C LEU A 65 -7.96 12.41 -0.81
N GLU A 66 -8.00 13.72 -1.01
CA GLU A 66 -9.20 14.42 -1.47
C GLU A 66 -9.65 13.92 -2.85
N GLU A 67 -8.72 13.77 -3.77
CA GLU A 67 -8.97 13.24 -5.11
C GLU A 67 -9.52 11.80 -5.05
N LYS A 68 -8.87 10.91 -4.30
CA LYS A 68 -9.33 9.53 -4.10
C LYS A 68 -10.75 9.51 -3.51
N LEU A 69 -11.02 10.34 -2.50
CA LEU A 69 -12.36 10.42 -1.89
C LEU A 69 -13.41 10.96 -2.87
N ALA A 70 -13.07 11.95 -3.70
CA ALA A 70 -13.98 12.47 -4.71
C ALA A 70 -14.33 11.38 -5.74
N ARG A 71 -13.32 10.65 -6.22
CA ARG A 71 -13.50 9.56 -7.19
C ARG A 71 -14.34 8.41 -6.63
N MET A 72 -14.07 7.98 -5.40
CA MET A 72 -14.78 6.85 -4.78
C MET A 72 -16.26 7.14 -4.47
N LYS A 73 -16.62 8.42 -4.35
CA LYS A 73 -18.02 8.85 -4.18
C LYS A 73 -18.83 8.73 -5.46
N THR A 74 -18.21 8.84 -6.62
CA THR A 74 -18.91 8.86 -7.92
C THR A 74 -18.96 7.48 -8.56
N LEU A 75 -17.93 6.66 -8.35
CA LEU A 75 -17.84 5.32 -8.93
C LEU A 75 -18.82 4.34 -8.28
N ASN A 76 -19.38 3.44 -9.09
CA ASN A 76 -20.17 2.33 -8.62
C ASN A 76 -19.26 1.24 -8.01
N ASP A 77 -19.85 0.15 -7.52
CA ASP A 77 -19.08 -0.91 -6.86
C ASP A 77 -18.29 -1.78 -7.84
N GLU A 78 -18.77 -1.92 -9.09
CA GLU A 78 -18.09 -2.68 -10.15
C GLU A 78 -16.80 -1.97 -10.59
N ASP A 79 -16.88 -0.67 -10.89
CA ASP A 79 -15.75 0.17 -11.29
C ASP A 79 -14.65 0.17 -10.23
N LEU A 80 -15.03 0.25 -8.96
CA LEU A 80 -14.07 0.18 -7.84
C LEU A 80 -13.44 -1.20 -7.68
N THR A 81 -14.18 -2.26 -8.01
CA THR A 81 -13.64 -3.62 -8.02
C THR A 81 -12.60 -3.76 -9.13
N TRP A 82 -12.92 -3.25 -10.33
CA TRP A 82 -11.97 -3.21 -11.44
C TRP A 82 -10.72 -2.40 -11.11
N GLU A 83 -10.85 -1.20 -10.53
CA GLU A 83 -9.68 -0.40 -10.10
C GLU A 83 -8.82 -1.16 -9.09
N LYS A 84 -9.44 -1.80 -8.10
CA LYS A 84 -8.73 -2.58 -7.09
C LYS A 84 -7.96 -3.75 -7.72
N THR A 85 -8.62 -4.52 -8.60
CA THR A 85 -7.98 -5.62 -9.32
C THR A 85 -6.84 -5.14 -10.21
N LEU A 86 -6.98 -3.96 -10.83
CA LEU A 86 -5.94 -3.36 -11.64
C LEU A 86 -4.72 -2.93 -10.81
N GLU A 87 -4.94 -2.31 -9.64
CA GLU A 87 -3.85 -1.92 -8.72
C GLU A 87 -3.11 -3.15 -8.17
N GLU A 88 -3.84 -4.20 -7.80
CA GLU A 88 -3.26 -5.48 -7.37
C GLU A 88 -2.45 -6.14 -8.49
N GLY A 89 -2.96 -6.13 -9.73
CA GLY A 89 -2.27 -6.64 -10.91
C GLY A 89 -0.99 -5.87 -11.24
N SER A 90 -1.00 -4.54 -11.14
CA SER A 90 0.20 -3.71 -11.32
C SER A 90 1.26 -4.03 -10.28
N SER A 91 0.86 -4.17 -9.01
CA SER A 91 1.81 -4.51 -7.94
C SER A 91 2.45 -5.88 -8.15
N LEU A 92 1.70 -6.85 -8.68
CA LEU A 92 2.24 -8.17 -9.02
C LEU A 92 3.26 -8.08 -10.16
N ALA A 93 2.95 -7.29 -11.20
CA ALA A 93 3.88 -7.07 -12.31
C ALA A 93 5.20 -6.43 -11.84
N ASP A 94 5.13 -5.41 -10.96
CA ASP A 94 6.32 -4.76 -10.39
C ASP A 94 7.19 -5.74 -9.59
N GLN A 95 6.58 -6.66 -8.84
CA GLN A 95 7.30 -7.71 -8.11
C GLN A 95 8.03 -8.65 -9.06
N ILE A 96 7.36 -9.13 -10.12
CA ILE A 96 7.95 -10.03 -11.13
C ILE A 96 9.13 -9.34 -11.82
N VAL A 97 8.97 -8.08 -12.23
CA VAL A 97 10.05 -7.31 -12.89
C VAL A 97 11.24 -7.10 -11.95
N THR A 98 10.98 -6.89 -10.66
CA THR A 98 12.05 -6.72 -9.67
C THR A 98 12.84 -8.02 -9.49
N GLU A 99 12.14 -9.15 -9.34
CA GLU A 99 12.76 -10.47 -9.17
C GLU A 99 13.60 -10.87 -10.40
N LEU A 100 13.09 -10.66 -11.62
CA LEU A 100 13.84 -10.93 -12.85
C LEU A 100 15.11 -10.08 -12.97
N LYS A 101 15.05 -8.81 -12.55
CA LYS A 101 16.23 -7.92 -12.55
C LYS A 101 17.28 -8.37 -11.55
N GLU A 102 16.86 -8.82 -10.36
CA GLU A 102 17.78 -9.35 -9.34
C GLU A 102 18.47 -10.63 -9.84
N GLN A 103 17.72 -11.58 -10.42
CA GLN A 103 18.29 -12.80 -11.01
C GLN A 103 19.32 -12.49 -12.10
N HIS A 104 18.98 -11.62 -13.05
CA HIS A 104 19.90 -11.21 -14.11
C HIS A 104 21.18 -10.56 -13.56
N TRP A 105 21.06 -9.77 -12.49
CA TRP A 105 22.21 -9.13 -11.86
C TRP A 105 23.13 -10.14 -11.16
N GLU A 106 22.55 -11.12 -10.46
CA GLU A 106 23.29 -12.20 -9.81
C GLU A 106 24.02 -13.09 -10.83
N GLU A 107 23.37 -13.43 -11.94
CA GLU A 107 24.00 -14.18 -13.03
C GLU A 107 25.18 -13.42 -13.64
N ALA A 108 25.05 -12.11 -13.85
CA ALA A 108 26.12 -11.28 -14.38
C ALA A 108 27.33 -11.22 -13.44
N LEU A 109 27.10 -11.07 -12.13
CA LEU A 109 28.17 -11.10 -11.12
C LEU A 109 28.88 -12.45 -11.11
N LYS A 110 28.12 -13.54 -11.18
CA LYS A 110 28.69 -14.90 -11.20
C LYS A 110 29.55 -15.13 -12.44
N GLN A 111 29.10 -14.68 -13.61
CA GLN A 111 29.89 -14.75 -14.85
C GLN A 111 31.18 -13.93 -14.75
N GLU A 112 31.14 -12.75 -14.12
CA GLU A 112 32.33 -11.93 -13.91
C GLU A 112 33.35 -12.61 -12.97
N GLU A 113 32.89 -13.25 -11.89
CA GLU A 113 33.76 -14.03 -10.99
C GLU A 113 34.36 -15.26 -11.67
N GLU A 114 33.57 -16.00 -12.45
CA GLU A 114 34.03 -17.15 -13.21
C GLU A 114 35.08 -16.74 -14.26
N ALA A 115 34.85 -15.63 -14.98
CA ALA A 115 35.81 -15.08 -15.93
C ALA A 115 37.14 -14.66 -15.26
N LYS A 116 37.08 -14.04 -14.08
CA LYS A 116 38.28 -13.69 -13.30
C LYS A 116 39.04 -14.93 -12.84
N ARG A 117 38.35 -15.98 -12.37
CA ARG A 117 38.99 -17.25 -11.96
C ARG A 117 39.68 -17.95 -13.13
N ALA A 118 39.02 -18.04 -14.28
CA ALA A 118 39.58 -18.65 -15.48
C ALA A 118 40.85 -17.92 -15.99
N SER A 119 40.96 -16.60 -15.76
CA SER A 119 42.14 -15.83 -16.15
C SER A 119 43.33 -15.92 -15.19
N THR A 120 43.19 -16.57 -14.02
CA THR A 120 44.24 -16.63 -12.98
C THR A 120 44.91 -18.01 -12.89
N GLU A 121 44.53 -18.98 -13.73
CA GLU A 121 45.17 -20.30 -13.77
C GLU A 121 46.53 -20.23 -14.50
N PRO A 122 47.67 -20.55 -13.84
CA PRO A 122 48.96 -20.58 -14.51
C PRO A 122 49.04 -21.80 -15.45
N ALA A 123 49.50 -21.56 -16.69
CA ALA A 123 49.77 -22.60 -17.66
C ALA A 123 50.82 -23.60 -17.12
N PRO A 124 50.69 -24.91 -17.44
CA PRO A 124 51.57 -25.97 -16.94
C PRO A 124 53.03 -25.84 -17.40
#